data_AF-A0A927S9B7-F1
#
_entry.id   AF-A0A927S9B7-F1
#
_cell.length_a   1.000
_cell.length_b   1.000
_cell.length_c   1.000
_cell.angle_alpha   90.00
_cell.angle_beta   90.00
_cell.angle_gamma   90.00
#
_symmetry.space_group_name_H-M   'P 1'
#
loop_
_entity.id
_entity.type
_entity.pdbx_description
1 polymer ?
#
loop_
_entity_poly.entity_id
_entity_poly.type
_entity_poly.pdbx_seq_one_letter_code
_entity_poly.pdbx_strand_id
1 'polypeptide(L)'
;EVDCRQGGAMGVGKKYRGKMERVLQKYINDQLTGYTSYHRERVFITHSGTDEARIALMKELVEQTGLFDEVIVTRAGCTISAHCGPHTMGVLFIAE
;
A
#
# COMPACT_ATOMS: atom_id res chain seq x y z
N GLU A 1 -4.16 8.76 3.07
CA GLU A 1 -4.51 7.63 2.20
C GLU A 1 -5.79 7.96 1.46
N VAL A 2 -6.02 7.19 0.41
CA VAL A 2 -7.29 7.09 -0.29
C VAL A 2 -7.63 5.61 -0.34
N ASP A 3 -8.90 5.26 -0.24
CA ASP A 3 -9.37 3.88 -0.26
C ASP A 3 -10.60 3.74 -1.16
N CYS A 4 -10.86 2.52 -1.63
CA CYS A 4 -11.93 2.21 -2.56
C CYS A 4 -13.04 1.35 -1.94
N ARG A 5 -13.22 1.42 -0.61
CA ARG A 5 -14.11 0.50 0.14
C ARG A 5 -15.60 0.65 -0.22
N GLN A 6 -16.02 1.79 -0.77
CA GLN A 6 -17.41 2.05 -1.14
C GLN A 6 -17.60 1.96 -2.66
N GLY A 7 -17.80 0.75 -3.17
CA GLY A 7 -18.19 0.52 -4.57
C GLY A 7 -17.11 0.88 -5.60
N GLY A 8 -15.83 0.77 -5.23
CA GLY A 8 -14.70 1.03 -6.14
C GLY A 8 -14.38 2.52 -6.37
N ALA A 9 -15.17 3.44 -5.83
CA ALA A 9 -14.88 4.86 -5.89
C ALA A 9 -13.78 5.24 -4.89
N MET A 10 -12.83 6.07 -5.32
CA MET A 10 -11.73 6.54 -4.47
C MET A 10 -12.21 7.63 -3.50
N GLY A 11 -12.28 7.27 -2.21
CA GLY A 11 -12.61 8.17 -1.11
C GLY A 11 -11.38 8.64 -0.35
N VAL A 12 -11.47 9.80 0.31
CA VAL A 12 -10.44 10.26 1.25
C VAL A 12 -10.60 9.49 2.56
N GLY A 13 -9.64 8.61 2.85
CA GLY A 13 -9.54 7.92 4.13
C GLY A 13 -8.79 8.77 5.16
N LYS A 14 -7.83 8.17 5.86
CA LYS A 14 -7.05 8.83 6.91
C LYS A 14 -5.94 9.75 6.40
N LYS A 15 -5.70 10.88 7.08
CA LYS A 15 -4.55 11.77 6.83
C LYS A 15 -3.47 11.57 7.90
N TYR A 16 -2.35 10.98 7.50
CA TYR A 16 -1.20 10.76 8.38
C TYR A 16 -0.30 11.99 8.44
N ARG A 17 0.30 12.25 9.61
CA ARG A 17 1.22 13.38 9.83
C ARG A 17 2.50 12.90 10.51
N GLY A 18 3.62 13.51 10.11
CA GLY A 18 4.95 13.23 10.67
C GLY A 18 5.97 12.85 9.59
N LYS A 19 7.12 12.32 10.03
CA LYS A 19 8.15 11.79 9.12
C LYS A 19 7.60 10.64 8.28
N MET A 20 8.02 10.58 7.02
CA MET A 20 7.48 9.63 6.04
C MET A 20 7.58 8.17 6.49
N GLU A 21 8.70 7.76 7.08
CA GLU A 21 8.90 6.40 7.59
C GLU A 21 7.83 5.99 8.61
N ARG A 22 7.56 6.86 9.59
CA ARG A 22 6.51 6.65 10.59
C ARG A 22 5.12 6.67 9.98
N VAL A 23 4.92 7.48 8.93
CA VAL A 23 3.65 7.53 8.20
C VAL A 23 3.42 6.21 7.46
N LEU A 24 4.42 5.69 6.76
CA LEU A 24 4.34 4.42 6.03
C LEU A 24 4.09 3.24 6.95
N GLN A 25 4.81 3.16 8.08
CA GLN A 25 4.58 2.12 9.09
C GLN A 25 3.14 2.16 9.62
N LYS A 26 2.64 3.35 9.97
CA LYS A 26 1.26 3.51 10.44
C LYS A 26 0.24 3.16 9.34
N TYR A 27 0.50 3.59 8.11
CA TYR A 27 -0.37 3.29 6.98
C TYR A 27 -0.46 1.78 6.73
N ILE A 28 0.67 1.07 6.64
CA ILE A 28 0.70 -0.38 6.42
C ILE A 28 -0.01 -1.11 7.56
N ASN A 29 0.29 -0.78 8.81
CA ASN A 29 -0.39 -1.41 9.95
C ASN A 29 -1.90 -1.14 9.96
N ASP A 30 -2.33 0.09 9.68
CA ASP A 30 -3.76 0.43 9.63
C ASP A 30 -4.48 -0.31 8.47
N GLN A 31 -3.83 -0.49 7.33
CA GLN A 31 -4.40 -1.23 6.20
C GLN A 31 -4.52 -2.74 6.50
N LEU A 32 -3.52 -3.31 7.16
CA LEU A 32 -3.45 -4.74 7.49
C LEU A 32 -4.16 -5.14 8.79
N THR A 33 -4.68 -4.19 9.56
CA THR A 33 -5.52 -4.45 10.74
C THR A 33 -7.01 -4.23 10.47
N GLY A 34 -7.35 -3.68 9.30
CA GLY A 34 -8.73 -3.32 8.95
C GLY A 34 -9.63 -4.50 8.56
N TYR A 35 -9.08 -5.70 8.38
CA TYR A 35 -9.83 -6.88 7.91
C TYR A 35 -9.60 -8.10 8.83
N THR A 36 -10.58 -9.00 8.84
CA THR A 36 -10.57 -10.21 9.69
C THR A 36 -9.96 -11.42 9.00
N SER A 37 -10.00 -11.48 7.66
CA SER A 37 -9.45 -12.57 6.85
C SER A 37 -8.79 -12.01 5.60
N TYR A 38 -7.72 -12.68 5.15
CA TYR A 38 -6.87 -12.28 4.04
C TYR A 38 -6.45 -13.51 3.22
N HIS A 39 -6.37 -13.36 1.91
CA HIS A 39 -5.63 -14.32 1.09
C HIS A 39 -4.12 -14.11 1.29
N ARG A 40 -3.52 -15.02 2.06
CA ARG A 40 -2.12 -14.94 2.50
C ARG A 40 -1.10 -15.19 1.40
N GLU A 41 -1.53 -15.70 0.24
CA GLU A 41 -0.61 -16.08 -0.83
C GLU A 41 0.26 -14.90 -1.29
N ARG A 42 -0.34 -13.73 -1.56
CA ARG A 42 0.37 -12.60 -2.20
C ARG A 42 -0.16 -11.25 -1.77
N VAL A 43 0.75 -10.30 -1.63
CA VAL A 43 0.48 -8.87 -1.49
C VAL A 43 1.29 -8.08 -2.50
N PHE A 44 0.68 -7.03 -3.05
CA PHE A 44 1.32 -6.15 -4.03
C PHE A 44 1.65 -4.80 -3.41
N ILE A 45 2.86 -4.32 -3.70
CA ILE A 45 3.26 -2.94 -3.45
C ILE A 45 3.39 -2.26 -4.81
N THR A 46 2.46 -1.36 -5.12
CA THR A 46 2.44 -0.66 -6.41
C THR A 46 2.86 0.80 -6.26
N HIS A 47 3.73 1.30 -7.14
CA HIS A 47 4.21 2.68 -7.10
C HIS A 47 4.23 3.38 -8.47
N SER A 48 4.11 4.72 -8.49
CA SER A 48 4.13 5.55 -9.72
C SER A 48 5.48 6.23 -9.98
N GLY A 49 6.58 5.50 -9.78
CA GLY A 49 7.95 6.04 -9.86
C GLY A 49 8.34 6.76 -8.57
N THR A 50 8.74 5.99 -7.57
CA THR A 50 9.20 6.47 -6.26
C THR A 50 10.63 5.97 -6.04
N ASP A 51 11.31 6.50 -5.04
CA ASP A 51 12.67 6.08 -4.70
C ASP A 51 12.73 4.64 -4.16
N GLU A 52 13.81 3.94 -4.50
CA GLU A 52 14.03 2.54 -4.09
C GLU A 52 14.10 2.39 -2.57
N ALA A 53 14.59 3.40 -1.85
CA ALA A 53 14.66 3.39 -0.39
C ALA A 53 13.26 3.28 0.24
N ARG A 54 12.27 4.02 -0.26
CA ARG A 54 10.87 3.89 0.19
C ARG A 54 10.24 2.56 -0.20
N ILE A 55 10.54 2.03 -1.39
CA ILE A 55 10.06 0.72 -1.82
C ILE A 55 10.60 -0.37 -0.88
N ALA A 56 11.90 -0.34 -0.60
CA ALA A 56 12.56 -1.27 0.31
C ALA A 56 11.95 -1.19 1.72
N LEU A 57 11.74 0.02 2.23
CA LEU A 57 11.09 0.23 3.53
C LEU A 57 9.67 -0.34 3.57
N MET A 58 8.84 -0.08 2.55
CA MET A 58 7.48 -0.64 2.51
C MET A 58 7.50 -2.17 2.45
N LYS A 59 8.40 -2.74 1.67
CA LYS A 59 8.56 -4.19 1.56
C LYS A 59 8.94 -4.79 2.91
N GLU A 60 9.97 -4.25 3.57
CA GLU A 60 10.40 -4.69 4.89
C GLU A 60 9.27 -4.62 5.92
N LEU A 61 8.53 -3.51 5.94
CA LEU A 61 7.41 -3.32 6.87
C LEU A 61 6.28 -4.33 6.64
N VAL A 62 5.98 -4.68 5.39
CA VAL A 62 4.97 -5.70 5.06
C VAL A 62 5.47 -7.10 5.45
N GLU A 63 6.73 -7.43 5.15
CA GLU A 63 7.34 -8.71 5.52
C GLU A 63 7.39 -8.92 7.05
N GLN A 64 7.69 -7.86 7.81
CA GLN A 64 7.68 -7.88 9.28
C GLN A 64 6.31 -8.23 9.89
N THR A 65 5.21 -8.05 9.14
CA THR A 65 3.88 -8.44 9.64
C THR A 65 3.66 -9.95 9.65
N GLY A 66 4.41 -10.72 8.84
CA GLY A 66 4.25 -12.18 8.73
C GLY A 66 2.87 -12.63 8.21
N LEU A 67 2.11 -11.73 7.57
CA LEU A 67 0.76 -12.03 7.10
C LEU A 67 0.73 -12.73 5.74
N PHE A 68 1.66 -12.41 4.84
CA PHE A 68 1.69 -12.90 3.46
C PHE A 68 2.94 -13.73 3.15
N ASP A 69 2.80 -14.71 2.26
CA ASP A 69 3.87 -15.59 1.81
C ASP A 69 4.78 -14.92 0.76
N GLU A 70 4.21 -14.07 -0.09
CA GLU A 70 4.93 -13.38 -1.16
C GLU A 70 4.59 -11.88 -1.22
N VAL A 71 5.63 -11.04 -1.32
CA VAL A 71 5.51 -9.59 -1.53
C VAL A 71 6.01 -9.22 -2.93
N ILE A 72 5.10 -8.77 -3.79
CA ILE A 72 5.39 -8.42 -5.19
C ILE A 72 5.40 -6.90 -5.35
N VAL A 73 6.52 -6.35 -5.82
CA VAL A 73 6.62 -4.92 -6.15
C VAL A 73 6.28 -4.69 -7.61
N THR A 74 5.35 -3.78 -7.91
CA THR A 74 4.97 -3.44 -9.28
C THR A 74 5.00 -1.93 -9.53
N ARG A 75 5.28 -1.55 -10.77
CA ARG A 75 5.18 -0.16 -11.21
C ARG A 75 3.83 0.08 -11.86
N ALA A 76 3.14 1.14 -11.45
CA ALA A 76 1.89 1.57 -12.06
C ALA A 76 2.10 1.95 -13.54
N GLY A 77 1.16 1.56 -14.40
CA GLY A 77 1.14 1.96 -15.81
C GLY A 77 0.89 3.46 -16.01
N CYS A 78 0.96 3.92 -17.27
CA CYS A 78 0.82 5.33 -17.61
C CYS A 78 -0.55 5.92 -17.21
N THR A 79 -1.64 5.19 -17.41
CA THR A 79 -3.00 5.66 -17.06
C THR A 79 -3.10 5.95 -15.57
N ILE A 80 -2.74 5.00 -14.72
CA ILE A 80 -2.81 5.15 -13.26
C ILE A 80 -1.86 6.27 -12.82
N SER A 81 -0.62 6.28 -13.33
CA SER A 81 0.39 7.27 -12.97
C SER A 81 -0.02 8.70 -13.35
N ALA A 82 -0.71 8.89 -14.47
CA ALA A 82 -1.22 10.19 -14.90
C ALA A 82 -2.31 10.73 -13.97
N HIS A 83 -3.11 9.84 -13.36
CA HIS A 83 -4.17 10.23 -12.42
C HIS A 83 -3.66 10.42 -10.98
N CYS A 84 -2.76 9.56 -10.50
CA CYS A 84 -2.27 9.64 -9.12
C CYS A 84 -1.06 10.58 -8.96
N GLY A 85 -0.33 10.87 -10.03
CA GLY A 85 0.90 11.65 -9.98
C GLY A 85 2.10 10.85 -9.46
N PRO A 86 3.32 11.42 -9.57
CA PRO A 86 4.56 10.74 -9.19
C PRO A 86 4.64 10.47 -7.69
N HIS A 87 5.50 9.52 -7.29
CA HIS A 87 5.76 9.14 -5.90
C HIS A 87 4.56 8.57 -5.12
N THR A 88 3.46 8.25 -5.80
CA THR A 88 2.32 7.56 -5.18
C THR A 88 2.69 6.09 -4.95
N MET A 89 2.30 5.57 -3.80
CA MET A 89 2.52 4.17 -3.40
C MET A 89 1.22 3.62 -2.81
N GLY A 90 0.97 2.33 -3.02
CA GLY A 90 -0.18 1.63 -2.46
C GLY A 90 0.16 0.18 -2.14
N VAL A 91 -0.55 -0.36 -1.15
CA VAL A 91 -0.54 -1.79 -0.83
C VAL A 91 -1.87 -2.38 -1.29
N LEU A 92 -1.82 -3.47 -2.05
CA LEU A 92 -2.99 -4.15 -2.59
C LEU A 92 -2.96 -5.62 -2.18
N PHE A 93 -4.08 -6.09 -1.65
CA PHE A 93 -4.29 -7.47 -1.25
C PHE A 93 -5.78 -7.82 -1.40
N ILE A 94 -6.10 -9.11 -1.37
CA ILE A 94 -7.47 -9.59 -1.38
C ILE A 94 -7.85 -9.93 0.06
N ALA A 95 -8.87 -9.23 0.58
CA ALA A 95 -9.52 -9.55 1.84
C ALA A 95 -10.83 -10.31 1.56
N GLU A 96 -11.22 -11.18 2.48
CA GLU A 96 -12.53 -11.86 2.48
C GLU A 96 -13.60 -11.06 3.26
#